data_AF-A0A0Q0SDF7-F1
#
_entry.id   AF-A0A0Q0SDF7-F1
#
_cell.length_a   1.000
_cell.length_b   1.000
_cell.length_c   1.000
_cell.angle_alpha   90.00
_cell.angle_beta   90.00
_cell.angle_gamma   90.00
#
_symmetry.space_group_name_H-M   'P 1'
#
loop_
_entity.id
_entity.type
_entity.pdbx_description
1 polymer ?
#
loop_
_entity_poly.entity_id
_entity_poly.type
_entity_poly.pdbx_seq_one_letter_code
_entity_poly.pdbx_strand_id
1 'polypeptide(L)'
;MQNQQKSIPPFKAVSSKPILWLNFVFGLFWVCFVLFFLAGIVFLLFSSSEDMGLDVIASVFLFLIFFIALSGIVIFLICSRKKMYTKTIIDEKGIRYLNTFNNNIVKDLPWNSFAKREMLEHVFEAPKYDVSSNTPMKSLFDQFYWPVLIDNKVKIHDDAFLGRHFFTMFYANRLELIRTFLLGVKHYRPDITVDPIIFTNHYINTENYSIDYSQRRNTGIIAGLLFVIILAGAYYLIV
;
A
#
# COMPACT_ATOMS: atom_id res chain seq x y z
N MET A 1 26.09 19.10 -33.20
CA MET A 1 24.83 18.42 -32.80
C MET A 1 24.24 19.22 -31.65
N GLN A 2 23.13 19.90 -31.87
CA GLN A 2 22.48 20.74 -30.85
C GLN A 2 21.95 19.84 -29.74
N ASN A 3 22.49 20.00 -28.54
CA ASN A 3 22.04 19.35 -27.33
C ASN A 3 20.66 19.95 -27.00
N GLN A 4 19.59 19.30 -27.46
CA GLN A 4 18.24 19.66 -27.06
C GLN A 4 18.17 19.52 -25.55
N GLN A 5 18.15 20.66 -24.84
CA GLN A 5 17.90 20.72 -23.42
C GLN A 5 16.46 20.25 -23.22
N LYS A 6 16.28 18.93 -23.11
CA LYS A 6 14.98 18.28 -22.96
C LYS A 6 14.34 18.85 -21.70
N SER A 7 13.29 19.63 -21.89
CA SER A 7 12.56 20.29 -20.80
C SER A 7 11.92 19.24 -19.91
N ILE A 8 12.14 19.34 -18.60
CA ILE A 8 11.48 18.51 -17.61
C ILE A 8 9.95 18.69 -17.77
N PRO A 9 9.16 17.61 -17.80
CA PRO A 9 7.71 17.74 -17.99
C PRO A 9 7.08 18.54 -16.85
N PRO A 10 5.96 19.26 -17.09
CA PRO A 10 5.32 20.09 -16.08
C PRO A 10 4.86 19.23 -14.89
N PHE A 11 5.14 19.72 -13.69
CA PHE A 11 4.69 19.09 -12.47
C PHE A 11 3.17 19.28 -12.30
N LYS A 12 2.46 18.20 -11.97
CA LYS A 12 1.02 18.22 -11.69
C LYS A 12 0.75 17.48 -10.40
N ALA A 13 0.03 18.12 -9.48
CA ALA A 13 -0.34 17.51 -8.22
C ALA A 13 -1.20 16.25 -8.44
N VAL A 14 -0.94 15.21 -7.66
CA VAL A 14 -1.67 13.94 -7.68
C VAL A 14 -2.12 13.60 -6.27
N SER A 15 -3.35 13.10 -6.16
CA SER A 15 -3.86 12.54 -4.92
C SER A 15 -4.15 11.06 -5.08
N SER A 16 -3.98 10.31 -3.99
CA SER A 16 -4.23 8.89 -3.99
C SER A 16 -5.71 8.57 -4.16
N LYS A 17 -5.99 7.53 -4.94
CA LYS A 17 -7.33 7.02 -5.23
C LYS A 17 -7.42 5.61 -4.66
N PRO A 18 -8.21 5.37 -3.59
CA PRO A 18 -8.35 4.03 -3.04
C PRO A 18 -9.04 3.09 -4.04
N ILE A 19 -8.71 1.80 -4.00
CA ILE A 19 -9.38 0.79 -4.81
C ILE A 19 -10.76 0.50 -4.20
N LEU A 20 -11.78 1.24 -4.66
CA LEU A 20 -13.15 1.15 -4.12
C LEU A 20 -13.75 -0.25 -4.27
N TRP A 21 -13.49 -0.94 -5.37
CA TRP A 21 -14.00 -2.30 -5.59
C TRP A 21 -13.48 -3.28 -4.53
N LEU A 22 -12.19 -3.21 -4.19
CA LEU A 22 -11.61 -4.08 -3.19
C LEU A 22 -12.20 -3.80 -1.79
N ASN A 23 -12.44 -2.53 -1.47
CA ASN A 23 -13.14 -2.16 -0.24
C ASN A 23 -14.56 -2.73 -0.19
N PHE A 24 -15.26 -2.71 -1.32
CA PHE A 24 -16.59 -3.29 -1.43
C PHE A 24 -16.55 -4.81 -1.21
N VAL A 25 -15.61 -5.52 -1.84
CA VAL A 25 -15.41 -6.97 -1.64
C VAL A 25 -15.11 -7.29 -0.18
N PHE A 26 -14.21 -6.55 0.47
CA PHE A 26 -13.93 -6.73 1.89
C PHE A 26 -15.16 -6.44 2.77
N GLY A 27 -15.91 -5.39 2.46
CA GLY A 27 -17.15 -5.08 3.16
C GLY A 27 -18.19 -6.19 3.03
N LEU A 28 -18.42 -6.69 1.82
CA LEU A 28 -19.34 -7.79 1.55
C LEU A 28 -18.89 -9.08 2.25
N PHE A 29 -17.60 -9.39 2.19
CA PHE A 29 -17.01 -10.52 2.91
C PHE A 29 -17.35 -10.46 4.40
N TRP A 30 -17.14 -9.30 5.05
CA TRP A 30 -17.46 -9.11 6.47
C TRP A 30 -18.96 -9.29 6.77
N VAL A 31 -19.85 -8.78 5.91
CA VAL A 31 -21.30 -8.96 6.07
C VAL A 31 -21.69 -10.44 5.97
N CYS A 32 -21.24 -11.13 4.92
CA CYS A 32 -21.49 -12.57 4.74
C CYS A 32 -20.91 -13.39 5.89
N PHE A 33 -19.73 -13.01 6.38
CA PHE A 33 -19.06 -13.69 7.49
C PHE A 33 -19.85 -13.55 8.80
N VAL A 34 -20.34 -12.35 9.13
CA VAL A 34 -21.20 -12.14 10.31
C VAL A 34 -22.51 -12.91 10.19
N LEU A 35 -23.15 -12.90 9.03
CA LEU A 35 -24.38 -13.66 8.78
C LEU A 35 -24.16 -15.17 8.91
N PHE A 36 -23.02 -15.69 8.48
CA PHE A 36 -22.67 -17.11 8.64
C PHE A 36 -22.60 -17.52 10.12
N PHE A 37 -21.96 -16.71 10.97
CA PHE A 37 -21.92 -16.99 12.41
C PHE A 37 -23.29 -16.86 13.08
N LEU A 38 -24.10 -15.87 12.71
CA LEU A 38 -25.47 -15.73 13.21
C LEU A 38 -26.35 -16.91 12.81
N ALA A 39 -26.30 -17.33 11.55
CA ALA A 39 -27.02 -18.49 11.06
C ALA A 39 -26.54 -19.78 11.74
N GLY A 40 -25.23 -19.93 11.98
CA GLY A 40 -24.67 -21.03 12.73
C GLY A 40 -25.18 -21.11 14.17
N ILE A 41 -25.24 -19.98 14.88
CA ILE A 41 -25.81 -19.92 16.24
C ILE A 41 -27.29 -20.31 16.22
N VAL A 42 -28.07 -19.75 15.31
CA VAL A 42 -29.50 -20.10 15.16
C VAL A 42 -29.66 -21.59 14.87
N PHE A 43 -28.92 -22.12 13.90
CA PHE A 43 -28.96 -23.54 13.54
C PHE A 43 -28.64 -24.45 14.73
N LEU A 44 -27.62 -24.13 15.52
CA LEU A 44 -27.24 -24.91 16.71
C LEU A 44 -28.31 -24.85 17.81
N LEU A 45 -29.02 -23.73 17.96
CA LEU A 45 -30.07 -23.57 18.98
C LEU A 45 -31.37 -24.31 18.62
N PHE A 46 -31.68 -24.45 17.32
CA PHE A 46 -32.93 -25.07 16.85
C PHE A 46 -32.78 -26.55 16.48
N SER A 47 -31.56 -27.05 16.33
CA SER A 47 -31.30 -28.46 15.99
C SER A 47 -31.18 -29.30 17.27
N SER A 48 -31.73 -30.52 17.24
CA SER A 48 -31.69 -31.41 18.42
C SER A 48 -30.26 -31.91 18.68
N SER A 49 -29.90 -32.09 19.94
CA SER A 49 -28.57 -32.60 20.34
C SER A 49 -28.32 -34.04 19.88
N GLU A 50 -29.38 -34.82 19.71
CA GLU A 50 -29.30 -36.22 19.27
C GLU A 50 -28.97 -36.33 17.77
N ASP A 51 -29.44 -35.40 16.94
CA ASP A 51 -29.23 -35.42 15.49
C ASP A 51 -27.81 -34.99 15.07
N MET A 52 -27.10 -34.22 15.91
CA MET A 52 -25.81 -33.61 15.53
C MET A 52 -24.58 -34.37 16.07
N GLY A 53 -24.74 -35.28 17.03
CA GLY A 53 -23.61 -36.03 17.63
C GLY A 53 -22.51 -35.15 18.25
N LEU A 54 -22.80 -33.87 18.45
CA LEU A 54 -21.88 -32.81 18.88
C LEU A 54 -22.39 -32.26 20.21
N ASP A 55 -21.47 -31.89 21.09
CA ASP A 55 -21.81 -31.12 22.29
C ASP A 55 -22.30 -29.73 21.86
N VAL A 56 -23.63 -29.60 21.77
CA VAL A 56 -24.32 -28.38 21.34
C VAL A 56 -23.94 -27.20 22.24
N ILE A 57 -23.77 -27.45 23.54
CA ILE A 57 -23.41 -26.43 24.51
C ILE A 57 -22.00 -25.92 24.21
N ALA A 58 -21.02 -26.82 24.07
CA ALA A 58 -19.64 -26.45 23.73
C ALA A 58 -19.57 -25.71 22.37
N SER A 59 -20.35 -26.14 21.39
CA SER A 59 -20.39 -25.54 20.06
C SER A 59 -20.95 -24.10 20.08
N VAL A 60 -22.04 -23.88 20.82
CA VAL A 60 -22.62 -22.55 21.01
C VAL A 60 -21.63 -21.62 21.72
N PHE A 61 -20.96 -22.09 22.78
CA PHE A 61 -19.93 -21.31 23.47
C PHE A 61 -18.76 -20.94 22.54
N LEU A 62 -18.29 -21.88 21.72
CA LEU A 62 -17.23 -21.61 20.75
C LEU A 62 -17.65 -20.55 19.74
N PHE A 63 -18.84 -20.66 19.14
CA PHE A 63 -19.37 -19.66 18.22
C PHE A 63 -19.48 -18.27 18.88
N LEU A 64 -19.91 -18.21 20.15
CA LEU A 64 -20.04 -16.97 20.90
C LEU A 64 -18.68 -16.33 21.20
N ILE A 65 -17.67 -17.13 21.57
CA ILE A 65 -16.29 -16.66 21.76
C ILE A 65 -15.75 -16.05 20.45
N PHE A 66 -15.92 -16.74 19.32
CA PHE A 66 -15.52 -16.22 18.02
C PHE A 66 -16.27 -14.91 17.69
N PHE A 67 -17.57 -14.84 17.94
CA PHE A 67 -18.37 -13.64 17.69
C PHE A 67 -17.90 -12.43 18.52
N ILE A 68 -17.57 -12.63 19.81
CA ILE A 68 -17.01 -11.58 20.67
C ILE A 68 -15.64 -11.14 20.15
N ALA A 69 -14.74 -12.09 19.83
CA ALA A 69 -13.41 -11.78 19.31
C ALA A 69 -13.50 -10.96 18.01
N LEU A 70 -14.38 -11.35 17.10
CA LEU A 70 -14.64 -10.63 15.84
C LEU A 70 -15.19 -9.22 16.08
N SER A 71 -16.16 -9.08 16.99
CA SER A 71 -16.71 -7.78 17.38
C SER A 71 -15.61 -6.87 17.94
N GLY A 72 -14.70 -7.42 18.75
CA GLY A 72 -13.52 -6.71 19.24
C GLY A 72 -12.61 -6.19 18.12
N ILE A 73 -12.34 -7.01 17.10
CA ILE A 73 -11.56 -6.59 15.92
C ILE A 73 -12.26 -5.44 15.18
N VAL A 74 -13.57 -5.53 14.96
CA VAL A 74 -14.34 -4.47 14.29
C VAL A 74 -14.28 -3.16 15.08
N ILE A 75 -14.48 -3.22 16.41
CA ILE A 75 -14.37 -2.05 17.29
C ILE A 75 -12.96 -1.46 17.23
N PHE A 76 -11.92 -2.30 17.28
CA PHE A 76 -10.53 -1.85 17.18
C PHE A 76 -10.25 -1.14 15.85
N LEU A 77 -10.76 -1.66 14.73
CA LEU A 77 -10.63 -1.02 13.41
C LEU A 77 -11.34 0.33 13.38
N ILE A 78 -12.56 0.42 13.93
CA ILE A 78 -13.33 1.67 14.01
C ILE A 78 -12.62 2.70 14.88
N CYS A 79 -12.10 2.32 16.05
CA CYS A 79 -11.37 3.23 16.94
C CYS A 79 -10.05 3.70 16.32
N SER A 80 -9.35 2.82 15.61
CA SER A 80 -8.09 3.13 14.94
C SER A 80 -8.26 4.03 13.71
N ARG A 81 -9.50 4.18 13.21
CA ARG A 81 -9.79 4.93 11.97
C ARG A 81 -9.29 6.37 11.97
N LYS A 82 -9.22 7.01 13.14
CA LYS A 82 -8.83 8.43 13.29
C LYS A 82 -7.31 8.64 13.37
N LYS A 83 -6.51 7.57 13.51
CA LYS A 83 -5.06 7.66 13.75
C LYS A 83 -4.23 7.47 12.48
N MET A 84 -4.76 6.77 11.48
CA MET A 84 -4.02 6.39 10.26
C MET A 84 -4.34 7.33 9.10
N TYR A 85 -3.38 7.57 8.21
CA TYR A 85 -3.66 8.29 6.97
C TYR A 85 -4.34 7.37 5.96
N THR A 86 -5.27 7.95 5.21
CA THR A 86 -6.08 7.28 4.18
C THR A 86 -5.80 7.84 2.80
N LYS A 87 -5.29 9.08 2.72
CA LYS A 87 -5.02 9.78 1.47
C LYS A 87 -3.61 10.37 1.47
N THR A 88 -2.89 10.17 0.37
CA THR A 88 -1.59 10.79 0.10
C THR A 88 -1.76 11.80 -1.01
N ILE A 89 -1.26 13.02 -0.83
CA ILE A 89 -1.26 14.10 -1.81
C ILE A 89 0.18 14.49 -2.06
N ILE A 90 0.58 14.54 -3.32
CA ILE A 90 1.91 15.01 -3.73
C ILE A 90 1.67 16.24 -4.61
N ASP A 91 2.20 17.37 -4.19
CA ASP A 91 2.01 18.66 -4.85
C ASP A 91 3.30 19.51 -4.83
N GLU A 92 3.19 20.79 -5.22
CA GLU A 92 4.31 21.73 -5.26
C GLU A 92 4.92 22.03 -3.89
N LYS A 93 4.19 21.77 -2.80
CA LYS A 93 4.67 22.04 -1.43
C LYS A 93 5.41 20.85 -0.88
N GLY A 94 4.98 19.63 -1.22
CA GLY A 94 5.59 18.40 -0.73
C GLY A 94 4.67 17.20 -0.80
N ILE A 95 4.81 16.31 0.19
CA ILE A 95 3.98 15.13 0.38
C ILE A 95 3.15 15.29 1.64
N ARG A 96 1.83 15.26 1.50
CA ARG A 96 0.88 15.40 2.59
C ARG A 96 0.08 14.12 2.76
N TYR A 97 0.06 13.61 3.99
CA TYR A 97 -0.71 12.44 4.40
C TYR A 97 -1.91 12.91 5.22
N LEU A 98 -3.09 12.69 4.68
CA LEU A 98 -4.35 13.09 5.26
C LEU A 98 -5.13 11.88 5.76
N ASN A 99 -5.87 12.08 6.83
CA ASN A 99 -6.95 11.19 7.21
C ASN A 99 -8.28 11.80 6.75
N THR A 100 -8.92 11.17 5.79
CA THR A 100 -10.20 11.64 5.22
C THR A 100 -11.40 11.45 6.14
N PHE A 101 -11.29 10.65 7.21
CA PHE A 101 -12.37 10.47 8.18
C PHE A 101 -12.50 11.64 9.16
N ASN A 102 -11.42 12.38 9.41
CA ASN A 102 -11.42 13.56 10.28
C ASN A 102 -10.84 14.82 9.62
N ASN A 103 -10.44 14.73 8.35
CA ASN A 103 -9.75 15.78 7.57
C ASN A 103 -8.46 16.32 8.22
N ASN A 104 -7.85 15.56 9.12
CA ASN A 104 -6.61 15.98 9.78
C ASN A 104 -5.39 15.60 8.93
N ILE A 105 -4.40 16.49 8.93
CA ILE A 105 -3.06 16.20 8.41
C ILE A 105 -2.35 15.31 9.42
N VAL A 106 -2.09 14.06 9.04
CA VAL A 106 -1.38 13.09 9.89
C VAL A 106 0.12 13.31 9.80
N LYS A 107 0.61 13.64 8.60
CA LYS A 107 2.02 13.90 8.34
C LYS A 107 2.17 14.85 7.16
N ASP A 108 3.09 15.79 7.27
CA ASP A 108 3.44 16.73 6.21
C ASP A 108 4.95 16.70 5.98
N LEU A 109 5.36 16.50 4.74
CA LEU A 109 6.75 16.42 4.31
C LEU A 109 6.97 17.44 3.20
N PRO A 110 7.27 18.71 3.52
CA PRO A 110 7.57 19.72 2.52
C PRO A 110 8.86 19.35 1.77
N TRP A 111 9.01 19.74 0.50
CA TRP A 111 10.23 19.43 -0.28
C TRP A 111 11.53 19.92 0.38
N ASN A 112 11.45 21.04 1.11
CA ASN A 112 12.58 21.60 1.85
C ASN A 112 13.01 20.74 3.05
N SER A 113 12.17 19.83 3.56
CA SER A 113 12.56 18.92 4.64
C SER A 113 13.37 17.73 4.14
N PHE A 114 13.43 17.47 2.83
CA PHE A 114 14.20 16.33 2.35
C PHE A 114 15.70 16.57 2.63
N ALA A 115 16.40 15.56 3.13
CA ALA A 115 17.81 15.68 3.44
C ALA A 115 18.62 14.79 2.52
N LYS A 116 19.87 15.17 2.29
CA LYS A 116 20.85 14.27 1.70
C LYS A 116 21.20 13.19 2.70
N ARG A 117 21.48 11.99 2.21
CA ARG A 117 21.74 10.83 3.05
C ARG A 117 23.06 10.92 3.81
N GLU A 118 23.99 11.74 3.31
CA GLU A 118 25.22 12.13 4.01
C GLU A 118 24.96 12.81 5.37
N MET A 119 23.77 13.40 5.57
CA MET A 119 23.41 14.05 6.83
C MET A 119 22.89 13.06 7.89
N LEU A 120 22.84 11.75 7.59
CA LEU A 120 22.55 10.74 8.60
C LEU A 120 23.80 10.44 9.42
N GLU A 121 23.69 10.63 10.74
CA GLU A 121 24.80 10.44 11.68
C GLU A 121 25.31 8.98 11.74
N HIS A 122 24.54 7.98 11.26
CA HIS A 122 24.80 6.54 11.50
C HIS A 122 24.62 5.69 10.22
N VAL A 123 25.33 5.99 9.14
CA VAL A 123 25.34 5.12 7.95
C VAL A 123 26.63 4.28 7.92
N PHE A 124 26.49 2.96 8.07
CA PHE A 124 27.61 2.01 8.05
C PHE A 124 28.28 1.85 6.68
N GLU A 125 27.60 2.23 5.59
CA GLU A 125 28.12 2.20 4.22
C GLU A 125 27.83 3.53 3.53
N ALA A 126 28.79 4.05 2.75
CA ALA A 126 28.56 5.24 1.93
C ALA A 126 27.45 4.96 0.90
N PRO A 127 26.28 5.59 1.01
CA PRO A 127 25.16 5.27 0.14
C PRO A 127 25.36 5.90 -1.22
N LYS A 128 25.01 5.15 -2.27
CA LYS A 128 25.12 5.62 -3.66
C LYS A 128 24.04 6.63 -4.05
N TYR A 129 22.87 6.58 -3.39
CA TYR A 129 21.69 7.39 -3.71
C TYR A 129 20.93 7.83 -2.45
N ASP A 130 20.35 9.03 -2.49
CA ASP A 130 19.55 9.60 -1.40
C ASP A 130 18.17 8.95 -1.30
N VAL A 131 17.51 8.72 -2.44
CA VAL A 131 16.24 8.00 -2.54
C VAL A 131 16.51 6.59 -3.07
N SER A 132 16.07 5.60 -2.31
CA SER A 132 16.24 4.18 -2.65
C SER A 132 14.93 3.41 -2.45
N SER A 133 14.79 2.27 -3.12
CA SER A 133 13.67 1.35 -2.90
C SER A 133 14.19 -0.06 -2.65
N ASN A 134 13.55 -0.77 -1.74
CA ASN A 134 13.75 -2.20 -1.55
C ASN A 134 12.39 -2.88 -1.46
N THR A 135 12.29 -4.12 -1.90
CA THR A 135 11.11 -4.97 -1.72
C THR A 135 11.40 -5.91 -0.56
N PRO A 136 10.87 -5.66 0.66
CA PRO A 136 11.07 -6.56 1.79
C PRO A 136 10.64 -7.99 1.43
N MET A 137 11.34 -9.01 1.95
CA MET A 137 11.13 -10.43 1.63
C MET A 137 9.67 -10.93 1.80
N LYS A 138 8.86 -10.25 2.62
CA LYS A 138 7.44 -10.57 2.87
C LYS A 138 6.45 -9.54 2.28
N SER A 139 6.93 -8.61 1.46
CA SER A 139 6.12 -7.56 0.86
C SER A 139 5.91 -7.82 -0.63
N LEU A 140 4.69 -7.59 -1.12
CA LEU A 140 4.39 -7.54 -2.55
C LEU A 140 4.71 -6.19 -3.18
N PHE A 141 5.03 -5.18 -2.36
CA PHE A 141 5.23 -3.81 -2.80
C PHE A 141 6.59 -3.28 -2.35
N ASP A 142 7.23 -2.56 -3.26
CA ASP A 142 8.46 -1.81 -3.00
C ASP A 142 8.21 -0.76 -1.93
N GLN A 143 9.11 -0.72 -0.96
CA GLN A 143 9.19 0.29 0.07
C GLN A 143 10.29 1.27 -0.30
N PHE A 144 9.94 2.55 -0.35
CA PHE A 144 10.83 3.64 -0.67
C PHE A 144 11.38 4.23 0.62
N TYR A 145 12.64 4.61 0.60
CA TYR A 145 13.36 5.19 1.73
C TYR A 145 14.04 6.48 1.28
N TRP A 146 13.81 7.56 2.02
CA TRP A 146 14.50 8.82 1.82
C TRP A 146 14.70 9.58 3.15
N PRO A 147 15.83 10.26 3.35
CA PRO A 147 16.05 11.07 4.55
C PRO A 147 15.19 12.33 4.56
N VAL A 148 14.67 12.67 5.74
CA VAL A 148 13.93 13.91 5.99
C VAL A 148 14.36 14.52 7.31
N LEU A 149 14.46 15.84 7.34
CA LEU A 149 14.71 16.65 8.53
C LEU A 149 13.39 16.89 9.25
N ILE A 150 13.24 16.28 10.43
CA ILE A 150 12.07 16.44 11.30
C ILE A 150 12.58 16.81 12.69
N ASP A 151 12.12 17.94 13.23
CA ASP A 151 12.53 18.45 14.54
C ASP A 151 14.06 18.58 14.68
N ASN A 152 14.71 19.14 13.66
CA ASN A 152 16.17 19.27 13.54
C ASN A 152 16.96 17.95 13.57
N LYS A 153 16.29 16.81 13.40
CA LYS A 153 16.95 15.49 13.31
C LYS A 153 16.64 14.86 11.97
N VAL A 154 17.69 14.39 11.29
CA VAL A 154 17.54 13.64 10.04
C VAL A 154 17.07 12.23 10.39
N LYS A 155 15.92 11.85 9.85
CA LYS A 155 15.32 10.52 10.01
C LYS A 155 15.06 9.92 8.64
N ILE A 156 15.19 8.60 8.51
CA ILE A 156 14.76 7.90 7.30
C ILE A 156 13.23 7.83 7.32
N HIS A 157 12.61 8.42 6.31
CA HIS A 157 11.20 8.21 6.03
C HIS A 157 11.04 7.03 5.07
N ASP A 158 10.09 6.17 5.39
CA ASP A 158 9.69 5.05 4.57
C ASP A 158 8.24 5.20 4.07
N ASP A 159 8.00 4.88 2.80
CA ASP A 159 6.64 4.76 2.26
C ASP A 159 6.58 3.73 1.12
N ALA A 160 5.51 2.94 1.08
CA ALA A 160 5.21 2.07 -0.04
C ALA A 160 4.24 2.72 -1.04
N PHE A 161 3.85 3.99 -0.82
CA PHE A 161 2.77 4.68 -1.52
C PHE A 161 1.45 3.89 -1.44
N LEU A 162 1.17 3.42 -0.23
CA LEU A 162 -0.02 2.66 0.16
C LEU A 162 -0.72 3.38 1.32
N GLY A 163 -2.02 3.17 1.47
CA GLY A 163 -2.72 3.69 2.63
C GLY A 163 -2.42 2.84 3.86
N ARG A 164 -2.30 3.49 5.03
CA ARG A 164 -2.12 2.76 6.30
C ARG A 164 -3.43 2.30 6.92
N HIS A 165 -4.56 2.74 6.39
CA HIS A 165 -5.88 2.37 6.88
C HIS A 165 -6.43 1.13 6.15
N PHE A 166 -7.06 0.20 6.89
CA PHE A 166 -7.64 -1.05 6.36
C PHE A 166 -8.55 -0.84 5.14
N PHE A 167 -9.53 0.07 5.24
CA PHE A 167 -10.43 0.43 4.11
C PHE A 167 -9.80 1.26 2.99
N THR A 168 -8.52 1.60 3.04
CA THR A 168 -7.87 2.35 1.94
C THR A 168 -6.45 1.86 1.74
N MET A 169 -6.19 0.58 2.02
CA MET A 169 -4.83 0.03 2.07
C MET A 169 -4.13 0.14 0.71
N PHE A 170 -4.89 -0.03 -0.37
CA PHE A 170 -4.36 -0.03 -1.73
C PHE A 170 -4.86 1.18 -2.52
N TYR A 171 -3.92 1.80 -3.25
CA TYR A 171 -4.21 2.90 -4.16
C TYR A 171 -4.18 2.43 -5.61
N ALA A 172 -5.27 2.67 -6.34
CA ALA A 172 -5.40 2.34 -7.76
C ALA A 172 -4.36 3.04 -8.61
N ASN A 173 -4.01 4.27 -8.24
CA ASN A 173 -3.03 5.11 -8.93
C ASN A 173 -1.67 5.16 -8.24
N ARG A 174 -1.26 4.09 -7.54
CA ARG A 174 0.07 3.99 -6.91
C ARG A 174 1.22 4.38 -7.85
N LEU A 175 1.15 3.95 -9.10
CA LEU A 175 2.18 4.24 -10.10
C LEU A 175 2.27 5.72 -10.45
N GLU A 176 1.12 6.41 -10.50
CA GLU A 176 1.07 7.86 -10.68
C GLU A 176 1.64 8.58 -9.46
N LEU A 177 1.37 8.11 -8.24
CA LEU A 177 1.96 8.67 -7.02
C LEU A 177 3.49 8.57 -7.05
N ILE A 178 4.03 7.40 -7.39
CA ILE A 178 5.47 7.18 -7.50
C ILE A 178 6.07 8.08 -8.58
N ARG A 179 5.46 8.13 -9.76
CA ARG A 179 5.90 9.02 -10.84
C ARG A 179 5.92 10.48 -10.41
N THR A 180 4.85 10.96 -9.79
CA THR A 180 4.74 12.35 -9.33
C THR A 180 5.72 12.64 -8.21
N PHE A 181 5.98 11.67 -7.31
CA PHE A 181 7.05 11.78 -6.31
C PHE A 181 8.42 11.99 -6.97
N LEU A 182 8.80 11.13 -7.91
CA LEU A 182 10.09 11.22 -8.59
C LEU A 182 10.23 12.52 -9.39
N LEU A 183 9.13 12.95 -10.01
CA LEU A 183 9.09 14.22 -10.74
C LEU A 183 9.19 15.41 -9.77
N GLY A 184 8.55 15.34 -8.60
CA GLY A 184 8.63 16.34 -7.53
C GLY A 184 10.04 16.48 -6.98
N VAL A 185 10.72 15.36 -6.72
CA VAL A 185 12.15 15.37 -6.36
C VAL A 185 12.97 16.09 -7.44
N LYS A 186 12.76 15.77 -8.72
CA LYS A 186 13.51 16.40 -9.81
C LYS A 186 13.26 17.90 -9.95
N HIS A 187 12.03 18.37 -9.72
CA HIS A 187 11.65 19.79 -9.83
C HIS A 187 12.09 20.61 -8.62
N TYR A 188 11.80 20.13 -7.41
CA TYR A 188 11.93 20.93 -6.20
C TYR A 188 13.22 20.66 -5.43
N ARG A 189 13.85 19.50 -5.64
CA ARG A 189 15.09 19.07 -5.00
C ARG A 189 16.04 18.36 -5.98
N PRO A 190 16.49 19.07 -7.05
CA PRO A 190 17.38 18.49 -8.05
C PRO A 190 18.75 18.07 -7.49
N ASP A 191 19.09 18.53 -6.28
CA ASP A 191 20.27 18.14 -5.51
C ASP A 191 20.19 16.72 -4.94
N ILE A 192 18.99 16.14 -4.84
CA ILE A 192 18.74 14.79 -4.31
C ILE A 192 18.90 13.76 -5.43
N THR A 193 19.70 12.74 -5.15
CA THR A 193 19.96 11.64 -6.05
C THR A 193 18.95 10.50 -5.86
N VAL A 194 18.44 9.97 -6.97
CA VAL A 194 17.45 8.89 -6.97
C VAL A 194 18.06 7.65 -7.60
N ASP A 195 17.87 6.50 -6.98
CA ASP A 195 18.32 5.22 -7.53
C ASP A 195 17.64 4.94 -8.89
N PRO A 196 18.42 4.78 -9.99
CA PRO A 196 17.88 4.49 -11.32
C PRO A 196 17.04 3.21 -11.38
N ILE A 197 17.25 2.26 -10.47
CA ILE A 197 16.48 1.00 -10.46
C ILE A 197 14.98 1.26 -10.21
N ILE A 198 14.65 2.32 -9.47
CA ILE A 198 13.27 2.73 -9.18
C ILE A 198 12.51 2.96 -10.48
N PHE A 199 13.11 3.66 -11.43
CA PHE A 199 12.51 3.97 -12.72
C PHE A 199 12.21 2.71 -13.51
N THR A 200 13.18 1.79 -13.54
CA THR A 200 13.08 0.51 -14.26
C THR A 200 12.00 -0.38 -13.65
N ASN A 201 12.02 -0.58 -12.32
CA ASN A 201 11.05 -1.42 -11.61
C ASN A 201 9.60 -0.91 -11.73
N HIS A 202 9.43 0.39 -11.94
CA HIS A 202 8.13 1.03 -12.02
C HIS A 202 7.74 1.41 -13.46
N TYR A 203 8.46 0.97 -14.49
CA TYR A 203 8.15 1.27 -15.89
C TYR A 203 8.05 2.78 -16.17
N ILE A 204 8.87 3.59 -15.50
CA ILE A 204 8.92 5.04 -15.65
C ILE A 204 10.15 5.39 -16.47
N ASN A 205 9.97 6.10 -17.58
CA ASN A 205 11.09 6.60 -18.37
C ASN A 205 11.81 7.73 -17.63
N THR A 206 13.13 7.64 -17.50
CA THR A 206 13.97 8.57 -16.73
C THR A 206 14.05 9.97 -17.33
N GLU A 207 13.81 10.13 -18.63
CA GLU A 207 13.93 11.40 -19.33
C GLU A 207 12.63 12.22 -19.29
N ASN A 208 11.51 11.59 -19.61
CA ASN A 208 10.22 12.27 -19.77
C ASN A 208 9.21 11.91 -18.66
N TYR A 209 9.59 11.05 -17.72
CA TYR A 209 8.75 10.56 -16.62
C TYR A 209 7.45 9.91 -17.12
N SER A 210 7.34 9.48 -18.37
CA SER A 210 6.16 8.77 -18.88
C SER A 210 6.14 7.34 -18.35
N ILE A 211 4.96 6.85 -18.00
CA ILE A 211 4.75 5.47 -17.58
C ILE A 211 4.50 4.61 -18.82
N ASP A 212 5.26 3.52 -18.98
CA ASP A 212 4.99 2.51 -20.00
C ASP A 212 3.92 1.52 -19.51
N TYR A 213 2.66 1.91 -19.71
CA TYR A 213 1.52 1.05 -19.40
C TYR A 213 1.44 -0.20 -20.29
N SER A 214 2.00 -0.16 -21.50
CA SER A 214 1.97 -1.29 -22.43
C SER A 214 2.88 -2.40 -21.93
N GLN A 215 4.13 -2.06 -21.60
CA GLN A 215 5.09 -3.00 -21.05
C GLN A 215 4.58 -3.60 -19.73
N ARG A 216 4.07 -2.77 -18.82
CA ARG A 216 3.48 -3.23 -17.56
C ARG A 216 2.33 -4.23 -17.78
N ARG A 217 1.43 -3.93 -18.71
CA ARG A 217 0.29 -4.80 -19.04
C ARG A 217 0.77 -6.14 -19.63
N ASN A 218 1.72 -6.09 -20.56
CA ASN A 218 2.27 -7.29 -21.19
C ASN A 218 2.98 -8.19 -20.17
N THR A 219 3.81 -7.62 -19.29
CA THR A 219 4.44 -8.37 -18.19
C THR A 219 3.38 -9.03 -17.29
N GLY A 220 2.31 -8.30 -16.97
CA GLY A 220 1.20 -8.84 -16.17
C GLY A 220 0.48 -10.02 -16.84
N ILE A 221 0.20 -9.93 -18.14
CA ILE A 221 -0.43 -11.01 -18.91
C ILE A 221 0.48 -12.24 -18.95
N ILE A 222 1.76 -12.06 -19.25
CA ILE A 222 2.74 -13.16 -19.31
C ILE A 222 2.85 -13.85 -17.94
N ALA A 223 2.99 -13.08 -16.86
CA ALA A 223 3.04 -13.62 -15.50
C ALA A 223 1.76 -14.39 -15.14
N GLY A 224 0.59 -13.87 -15.51
CA GLY A 224 -0.70 -14.54 -15.30
C GLY A 224 -0.80 -15.87 -16.06
N LEU A 225 -0.39 -15.90 -17.33
CA LEU A 225 -0.37 -17.13 -18.14
C LEU A 225 0.58 -18.17 -17.54
N LEU A 226 1.78 -17.76 -17.14
CA LEU A 226 2.73 -18.65 -16.48
C LEU A 226 2.16 -19.24 -15.19
N PHE A 227 1.48 -18.42 -14.37
CA PHE A 227 0.83 -18.89 -13.15
C PHE A 227 -0.24 -19.95 -13.42
N VAL A 228 -1.09 -19.73 -14.44
CA VAL A 228 -2.11 -20.72 -14.85
C VAL A 228 -1.46 -22.03 -15.33
N ILE A 229 -0.38 -21.96 -16.10
CA ILE A 229 0.36 -23.14 -16.57
C ILE A 229 0.94 -23.92 -15.38
N ILE A 230 1.53 -23.23 -14.40
CA ILE A 230 2.07 -23.86 -13.18
C ILE A 230 0.96 -24.55 -12.39
N LEU A 231 -0.20 -23.91 -12.21
CA LEU A 231 -1.33 -24.52 -11.50
C LEU A 231 -1.89 -25.73 -12.24
N ALA A 232 -2.02 -25.67 -13.57
CA ALA A 232 -2.47 -26.79 -14.37
C ALA A 232 -1.49 -27.97 -14.31
N GLY A 233 -0.19 -27.70 -14.37
CA GLY A 233 0.86 -28.71 -14.20
C GLY A 233 0.84 -29.34 -12.80
N ALA A 234 0.68 -28.54 -11.75
CA ALA A 234 0.56 -29.03 -10.38
C ALA A 234 -0.71 -29.90 -10.20
N TYR A 235 -1.84 -29.49 -10.78
CA TYR A 235 -3.08 -30.28 -10.77
C TYR A 235 -2.89 -31.63 -11.47
N TYR A 236 -2.28 -31.64 -12.66
CA TYR A 236 -1.98 -32.88 -13.40
C TYR A 236 -1.02 -33.82 -12.66
N LEU A 237 -0.12 -33.30 -11.81
CA LEU A 237 0.78 -34.13 -11.01
C LEU A 237 0.13 -34.69 -9.73
N ILE A 238 -0.97 -34.09 -9.27
CA ILE A 238 -1.69 -34.50 -8.05
C ILE A 238 -2.82 -35.49 -8.38
N VAL A 239 -3.45 -35.37 -9.55
CA VAL A 239 -4.50 -36.26 -10.07
C VAL A 239 -3.89 -37.42 -10.85
#